data_AF-A0A2C6BRT8-F1
#
_entry.id   AF-A0A2C6BRT8-F1
#
_cell.length_a   1.000
_cell.length_b   1.000
_cell.length_c   1.000
_cell.angle_alpha   90.00
_cell.angle_beta   90.00
_cell.angle_gamma   90.00
#
_symmetry.space_group_name_H-M   'P 1'
#
loop_
_entity.id
_entity.type
_entity.pdbx_description
1 polymer ?
#
loop_
_entity_poly.entity_id
_entity_poly.type
_entity_poly.pdbx_seq_one_letter_code
_entity_poly.pdbx_strand_id
1 'polypeptide(L)'
;MADEYKISWANLKYIEESLSNLSSSIDYVNSRVDQVDDNVKVVYNEVEKLAIEFREYVEMQSLANRKAEAKINLSAIRDKLKDQFGHYDKVRRTATGILQANDLAIVKSEMLTNITEKQMIETPNYWLTPCLIALSAWINNDKALAERALAEGIRRNDEKTSLFFGLICRRIGREASSLKWLARYLEAQDEEKLDRKAVIILDAFASGLLGNDTENFVYEQIQEWMSSLEAKPGFTERQLDNWKNAINSKRVPLKNGLYPYLEKYSHTWNNLKDVLEGANLNNDLYEYFRGVFEQKEETKKLKVELDKILDSLVTEFDEEELPLKREEQFEELVVRYNGSESKAKSQIALEKSVYDDYRDFMQLLTDASMNPESSKSSVATQKFATALSRDNIVTAFNDVVAQNRMNVPYEIEINVDTFNDKTQDGEDEEEVLKRFEELIEQEKQQALSQAKLSIFEQFCLFGGIAVIAYGIIKTLMDASFAFVPIILGVGLILYHFSAKQRIQKFIQNTIQAYSQKLESGKQIIRATIAEIVDFRIEFSEKDAENKKVLDFFEQIKPEEYIRRLGNNERKII
;
A
#
# COMPACT_ATOMS: atom_id res chain seq x y z
N MET A 1 -56.39 77.41 12.28
CA MET A 1 -55.29 76.52 11.85
C MET A 1 -55.91 75.34 11.12
N ALA A 2 -55.84 75.34 9.79
CA ALA A 2 -55.87 74.17 8.90
C ALA A 2 -55.87 74.74 7.47
N ASP A 3 -54.69 75.12 6.98
CA ASP A 3 -54.51 75.42 5.56
C ASP A 3 -54.54 74.09 4.80
N GLU A 4 -55.54 73.97 3.93
CA GLU A 4 -55.84 72.80 3.12
C GLU A 4 -54.91 72.79 1.90
N TYR A 5 -53.85 72.00 1.92
CA TYR A 5 -52.93 71.82 0.80
C TYR A 5 -53.62 71.10 -0.37
N LYS A 6 -54.15 71.87 -1.34
CA LYS A 6 -54.62 71.33 -2.62
C LYS A 6 -53.42 71.09 -3.55
N ILE A 7 -53.11 69.81 -3.80
CA ILE A 7 -52.10 69.40 -4.78
C ILE A 7 -52.74 69.50 -6.19
N SER A 8 -52.14 70.32 -7.05
CA SER A 8 -52.53 70.48 -8.47
C SER A 8 -52.23 69.20 -9.28
N TRP A 9 -53.05 68.88 -10.28
CA TRP A 9 -52.85 67.76 -11.20
C TRP A 9 -51.48 67.79 -11.90
N ALA A 10 -50.95 69.00 -12.17
CA ALA A 10 -49.60 69.18 -12.71
C ALA A 10 -48.49 68.75 -11.72
N ASN A 11 -48.70 68.95 -10.41
CA ASN A 11 -47.77 68.48 -9.37
C ASN A 11 -47.82 66.95 -9.22
N LEU A 12 -49.00 66.34 -9.33
CA LEU A 12 -49.14 64.88 -9.31
C LEU A 12 -48.41 64.21 -10.49
N LYS A 13 -48.50 64.78 -11.70
CA LYS A 13 -47.76 64.29 -12.87
C LYS A 13 -46.25 64.46 -12.73
N TYR A 14 -45.80 65.58 -12.15
CA TYR A 14 -44.37 65.82 -11.89
C TYR A 14 -43.81 64.86 -10.83
N ILE A 15 -44.61 64.55 -9.81
CA ILE A 15 -44.30 63.54 -8.79
C ILE A 15 -44.27 62.16 -9.44
N GLU A 16 -45.22 61.81 -10.30
CA GLU A 16 -45.26 60.52 -11.02
C GLU A 16 -44.06 60.34 -11.96
N GLU A 17 -43.68 61.38 -12.72
CA GLU A 17 -42.47 61.36 -13.55
C GLU A 17 -41.21 61.27 -12.69
N SER A 18 -41.15 61.98 -11.56
CA SER A 18 -40.03 61.88 -10.63
C SER A 18 -39.95 60.51 -9.96
N LEU A 19 -41.08 59.90 -9.62
CA LEU A 19 -41.16 58.56 -9.03
C LEU A 19 -40.79 57.48 -10.06
N SER A 20 -41.19 57.65 -11.32
CA SER A 20 -40.83 56.78 -12.44
C SER A 20 -39.33 56.87 -12.77
N ASN A 21 -38.77 58.09 -12.77
CA ASN A 21 -37.33 58.30 -12.92
C ASN A 21 -36.53 57.73 -11.74
N LEU A 22 -37.07 57.85 -10.52
CA LEU A 22 -36.48 57.25 -9.32
C LEU A 22 -36.53 55.72 -9.38
N SER A 23 -37.67 55.15 -9.79
CA SER A 23 -37.81 53.70 -10.00
C SER A 23 -36.82 53.19 -11.05
N SER A 24 -36.71 53.87 -12.18
CA SER A 24 -35.76 53.54 -13.25
C SER A 24 -34.30 53.65 -12.77
N SER A 25 -34.01 54.63 -11.90
CA SER A 25 -32.68 54.79 -11.30
C SER A 25 -32.40 53.71 -10.26
N ILE A 26 -33.41 53.29 -9.49
CA ILE A 26 -33.33 52.17 -8.54
C ILE A 26 -33.10 50.86 -9.29
N ASP A 27 -33.80 50.62 -10.39
CA ASP A 27 -33.62 49.42 -11.23
C ASP A 27 -32.22 49.39 -11.86
N TYR A 28 -31.71 50.54 -12.29
CA TYR A 28 -30.34 50.67 -12.80
C TYR A 28 -29.28 50.42 -11.71
N VAL A 29 -29.52 50.91 -10.49
CA VAL A 29 -28.63 50.65 -9.35
C VAL A 29 -28.70 49.17 -8.95
N ASN A 30 -29.88 48.55 -8.90
CA ASN A 30 -30.02 47.11 -8.64
C ASN A 30 -29.26 46.29 -9.67
N SER A 31 -29.41 46.59 -10.97
CA SER A 31 -28.66 45.90 -12.01
C SER A 31 -27.13 46.05 -11.86
N ARG A 32 -26.65 47.23 -11.45
CA ARG A 32 -25.22 47.42 -11.15
C ARG A 32 -24.78 46.70 -9.88
N VAL A 33 -25.63 46.62 -8.87
CA VAL A 33 -25.37 45.89 -7.62
C VAL A 33 -25.30 44.39 -7.90
N ASP A 34 -26.21 43.84 -8.71
CA ASP A 34 -26.19 42.45 -9.16
C ASP A 34 -24.90 42.15 -9.94
N GLN A 35 -24.49 43.05 -10.83
CA GLN A 35 -23.23 42.91 -11.58
C GLN A 35 -21.99 42.97 -10.67
N VAL A 36 -22.03 43.79 -9.61
CA VAL A 36 -20.96 43.84 -8.60
C VAL A 36 -20.95 42.56 -7.77
N ASP A 37 -22.12 42.02 -7.38
CA ASP A 37 -22.24 40.76 -6.63
C ASP A 37 -21.67 39.58 -7.45
N ASP A 38 -21.97 39.51 -8.74
CA ASP A 38 -21.42 38.51 -9.65
C ASP A 38 -19.91 38.65 -9.83
N ASN A 39 -19.40 39.87 -10.00
CA ASN A 39 -17.95 40.12 -10.06
C ASN A 39 -17.26 39.75 -8.74
N VAL A 40 -17.87 40.00 -7.60
CA VAL A 40 -17.37 39.63 -6.28
C VAL A 40 -17.30 38.11 -6.14
N LYS A 41 -18.31 37.36 -6.58
CA LYS A 41 -18.27 35.88 -6.62
C LYS A 41 -17.14 35.35 -7.50
N VAL A 42 -16.92 35.96 -8.67
CA VAL A 42 -15.80 35.58 -9.56
C VAL A 42 -14.46 35.83 -8.87
N VAL A 43 -14.28 36.97 -8.21
CA VAL A 43 -13.05 37.27 -7.47
C VAL A 43 -12.82 36.28 -6.32
N TYR A 44 -13.86 35.92 -5.56
CA TYR A 44 -13.74 34.90 -4.51
C TYR A 44 -13.27 33.55 -5.07
N ASN A 45 -13.86 33.10 -6.19
CA ASN A 45 -13.47 31.85 -6.84
C ASN A 45 -12.01 31.89 -7.36
N GLU A 46 -11.58 33.00 -7.95
CA GLU A 46 -10.20 33.16 -8.44
C GLU A 46 -9.18 33.27 -7.28
N VAL A 47 -9.57 33.90 -6.16
CA VAL A 47 -8.74 33.92 -4.94
C VAL A 47 -8.64 32.53 -4.31
N GLU A 48 -9.71 31.74 -4.31
CA GLU A 48 -9.68 30.35 -3.84
C GLU A 48 -8.77 29.49 -4.72
N LYS A 49 -8.87 29.60 -6.05
CA LYS A 49 -7.95 28.93 -6.99
C LYS A 49 -6.51 29.33 -6.75
N LEU A 50 -6.23 30.63 -6.64
CA LEU A 50 -4.88 31.11 -6.34
C LEU A 50 -4.35 30.58 -5.00
N ALA A 51 -5.20 30.48 -3.98
CA ALA A 51 -4.82 29.90 -2.69
C ALA A 51 -4.55 28.39 -2.78
N ILE A 52 -5.21 27.67 -3.68
CA ILE A 52 -4.91 26.26 -3.98
C ILE A 52 -3.58 26.16 -4.73
N GLU A 53 -3.42 26.88 -5.84
CA GLU A 53 -2.20 26.87 -6.66
C GLU A 53 -0.96 27.32 -5.86
N PHE A 54 -1.11 28.32 -4.98
CA PHE A 54 -0.02 28.76 -4.11
C PHE A 54 0.36 27.69 -3.09
N ARG A 55 -0.62 26.99 -2.49
CA ARG A 55 -0.35 25.87 -1.58
C ARG A 55 0.39 24.74 -2.30
N GLU A 56 -0.05 24.39 -3.51
CA GLU A 56 0.61 23.38 -4.35
C GLU A 56 2.03 23.79 -4.72
N TYR A 57 2.25 25.06 -5.09
CA TYR A 57 3.58 25.58 -5.39
C TYR A 57 4.51 25.56 -4.18
N VAL A 58 4.03 25.99 -3.00
CA VAL A 58 4.81 25.96 -1.75
C VAL A 58 5.18 24.52 -1.38
N GLU A 59 4.24 23.58 -1.53
CA GLU A 59 4.50 22.15 -1.30
C GLU A 59 5.55 21.62 -2.29
N MET A 60 5.39 21.90 -3.58
CA MET A 60 6.35 21.49 -4.63
C MET A 60 7.75 22.04 -4.36
N GLN A 61 7.87 23.32 -4.00
CA GLN A 61 9.15 23.95 -3.70
C GLN A 61 9.78 23.38 -2.43
N SER A 62 8.97 23.12 -1.39
CA SER A 62 9.43 22.46 -0.16
C SER A 62 10.01 21.07 -0.44
N LEU A 63 9.30 20.25 -1.22
CA LEU A 63 9.75 18.93 -1.66
C LEU A 63 11.04 19.01 -2.49
N ALA A 64 11.12 19.97 -3.43
CA ALA A 64 12.31 20.19 -4.24
C ALA A 64 13.53 20.60 -3.40
N ASN A 65 13.35 21.50 -2.43
CA ASN A 65 14.40 21.91 -1.50
C ASN A 65 14.86 20.73 -0.64
N ARG A 66 13.93 19.95 -0.07
CA ARG A 66 14.27 18.78 0.75
C ARG A 66 15.02 17.72 -0.05
N LYS A 67 14.65 17.52 -1.32
CA LYS A 67 15.38 16.63 -2.25
C LYS A 67 16.81 17.13 -2.52
N ALA A 68 17.01 18.44 -2.67
CA ALA A 68 18.35 19.01 -2.85
C ALA A 68 19.22 18.83 -1.59
N GLU A 69 18.65 19.11 -0.42
CA GLU A 69 19.28 18.87 0.87
C GLU A 69 19.63 17.39 1.07
N ALA A 70 18.72 16.47 0.72
CA ALA A 70 18.95 15.02 0.80
C ALA A 70 20.19 14.58 0.03
N LYS A 71 20.39 15.12 -1.18
CA LYS A 71 21.57 14.83 -2.00
C LYS A 71 22.87 15.32 -1.35
N ILE A 72 22.83 16.48 -0.69
CA ILE A 72 23.99 17.03 0.03
C ILE A 72 24.30 16.18 1.25
N ASN A 73 23.29 15.86 2.06
CA ASN A 73 23.43 14.99 3.23
C ASN A 73 24.00 13.62 2.85
N LEU A 74 23.47 13.03 1.79
CA LEU A 74 23.94 11.75 1.26
C LEU A 74 25.42 11.79 0.84
N SER A 75 25.88 12.88 0.19
CA SER A 75 27.31 13.04 -0.11
C SER A 75 28.14 13.14 1.17
N ALA A 76 27.70 13.97 2.13
CA ALA A 76 28.41 14.16 3.39
C ALA A 76 28.49 12.88 4.23
N ILE A 77 27.41 12.08 4.27
CA ILE A 77 27.38 10.78 4.95
C ILE A 77 28.35 9.80 4.28
N ARG A 78 28.39 9.76 2.95
CA ARG A 78 29.34 8.92 2.20
C ARG A 78 30.79 9.31 2.44
N ASP A 79 31.08 10.61 2.50
CA ASP A 79 32.42 11.10 2.83
C ASP A 79 32.81 10.72 4.26
N LYS A 80 31.91 10.89 5.24
CA LYS A 80 32.12 10.43 6.63
C LYS A 80 32.39 8.93 6.71
N LEU A 81 31.59 8.12 6.01
CA LEU A 81 31.78 6.66 5.95
C LEU A 81 33.16 6.30 5.39
N LYS A 82 33.59 6.97 4.31
CA LYS A 82 34.89 6.75 3.71
C LYS A 82 36.04 7.16 4.62
N ASP A 83 35.92 8.31 5.29
CA ASP A 83 36.96 8.84 6.17
C ASP A 83 37.10 8.00 7.44
N GLN A 84 35.98 7.59 8.04
CA GLN A 84 35.97 6.81 9.28
C GLN A 84 36.19 5.32 9.06
N PHE A 85 35.73 4.73 7.97
CA PHE A 85 35.70 3.26 7.79
C PHE A 85 36.34 2.77 6.48
N GLY A 86 36.88 3.67 5.65
CA GLY A 86 37.56 3.27 4.40
C GLY A 86 38.77 2.36 4.62
N HIS A 87 39.35 2.38 5.82
CA HIS A 87 40.41 1.44 6.20
C HIS A 87 39.88 0.02 6.48
N TYR A 88 38.65 -0.14 6.99
CA TYR A 88 38.01 -1.46 7.13
C TYR A 88 37.78 -2.09 5.75
N ASP A 89 37.25 -1.34 4.78
CA ASP A 89 37.08 -1.80 3.39
C ASP A 89 38.38 -2.33 2.76
N LYS A 90 39.52 -1.69 3.03
CA LYS A 90 40.84 -2.17 2.59
C LYS A 90 41.21 -3.52 3.22
N VAL A 91 40.94 -3.73 4.52
CA VAL A 91 41.18 -5.01 5.21
C VAL A 91 40.26 -6.09 4.65
N ARG A 92 38.98 -5.79 4.43
CA ARG A 92 37.98 -6.71 3.85
C ARG A 92 38.42 -7.23 2.49
N ARG A 93 38.84 -6.34 1.58
CA ARG A 93 39.39 -6.71 0.26
C ARG A 93 40.67 -7.56 0.37
N THR A 94 41.47 -7.32 1.41
CA THR A 94 42.69 -8.08 1.66
C THR A 94 42.39 -9.51 2.09
N ALA A 95 41.31 -9.75 2.85
CA ALA A 95 40.86 -11.10 3.20
C ALA A 95 40.63 -11.96 1.94
N THR A 96 39.83 -11.45 1.01
CA THR A 96 39.56 -12.09 -0.28
C THR A 96 40.83 -12.25 -1.12
N GLY A 97 41.68 -11.21 -1.13
CA GLY A 97 42.97 -11.24 -1.83
C GLY A 97 43.93 -12.32 -1.31
N ILE A 98 44.03 -12.51 0.01
CA ILE A 98 44.87 -13.55 0.62
C ILE A 98 44.39 -14.95 0.19
N LEU A 99 43.08 -15.20 0.23
CA LEU A 99 42.50 -16.50 -0.13
C LEU A 99 42.77 -16.84 -1.60
N GLN A 100 42.56 -15.88 -2.51
CA GLN A 100 42.82 -16.04 -3.94
C GLN A 100 44.32 -16.20 -4.25
N ALA A 101 45.17 -15.37 -3.63
CA ALA A 101 46.62 -15.42 -3.79
C ALA A 101 47.21 -16.75 -3.32
N ASN A 102 46.71 -17.28 -2.21
CA ASN A 102 47.12 -18.56 -1.66
C ASN A 102 46.73 -19.73 -2.59
N ASP A 103 45.53 -19.72 -3.16
CA ASP A 103 45.10 -20.74 -4.14
C ASP A 103 45.99 -20.76 -5.40
N LEU A 104 46.43 -19.58 -5.85
CA LEU A 104 47.31 -19.44 -7.01
C LEU A 104 48.78 -19.76 -6.68
N ALA A 105 49.16 -19.78 -5.40
CA ALA A 105 50.54 -19.94 -4.92
C ALA A 105 51.55 -18.96 -5.56
N ILE A 106 51.09 -17.77 -5.96
CA ILE A 106 51.90 -16.77 -6.69
C ILE A 106 52.45 -15.64 -5.81
N VAL A 107 51.99 -15.51 -4.57
CA VAL A 107 52.42 -14.43 -3.66
C VAL A 107 53.39 -14.97 -2.62
N LYS A 108 54.46 -14.20 -2.37
CA LYS A 108 55.44 -14.54 -1.32
C LYS A 108 54.80 -14.41 0.06
N SER A 109 55.00 -15.42 0.90
CA SER A 109 54.68 -15.46 2.33
C SER A 109 55.02 -14.18 3.11
N GLU A 110 56.19 -13.59 2.84
CA GLU A 110 56.65 -12.35 3.46
C GLU A 110 55.77 -11.14 3.10
N MET A 111 55.26 -11.09 1.87
CA MET A 111 54.38 -10.01 1.41
C MET A 111 53.03 -10.05 2.13
N LEU A 112 52.47 -11.25 2.36
CA LEU A 112 51.23 -11.42 3.13
C LEU A 112 51.40 -10.97 4.58
N THR A 113 52.54 -11.29 5.19
CA THR A 113 52.88 -10.87 6.56
C THR A 113 53.00 -9.36 6.65
N ASN A 114 53.80 -8.73 5.76
CA ASN A 114 54.00 -7.29 5.77
C ASN A 114 52.70 -6.50 5.58
N ILE A 115 51.79 -6.98 4.71
CA ILE A 115 50.49 -6.32 4.48
C ILE A 115 49.60 -6.43 5.72
N THR A 116 49.50 -7.62 6.31
CA THR A 116 48.63 -7.86 7.48
C THR A 116 49.14 -7.17 8.74
N GLU A 117 50.46 -7.13 8.97
CA GLU A 117 51.07 -6.36 10.07
C GLU A 117 50.87 -4.85 9.91
N LYS A 118 51.04 -4.32 8.68
CA LYS A 118 50.74 -2.91 8.39
C LYS A 118 49.29 -2.59 8.69
N GLN A 119 48.36 -3.46 8.29
CA GLN A 119 46.94 -3.28 8.56
C GLN A 119 46.62 -3.31 10.05
N MET A 120 47.32 -4.14 10.84
CA MET A 120 47.15 -4.19 12.30
C MET A 120 47.48 -2.86 12.95
N ILE A 121 48.51 -2.18 12.45
CA ILE A 121 48.89 -0.83 12.90
C ILE A 121 47.85 0.21 12.43
N GLU A 122 47.37 0.10 11.19
CA GLU A 122 46.37 1.02 10.62
C GLU A 122 44.96 0.84 11.23
N THR A 123 44.63 -0.33 11.77
CA THR A 123 43.26 -0.71 12.19
C THR A 123 43.23 -1.40 13.57
N PRO A 124 43.68 -0.73 14.64
CA PRO A 124 44.00 -1.37 15.93
C PRO A 124 42.79 -1.97 16.66
N ASN A 125 41.56 -1.58 16.33
CA ASN A 125 40.34 -2.09 16.96
C ASN A 125 39.55 -3.08 16.08
N TYR A 126 39.92 -3.23 14.81
CA TYR A 126 39.13 -4.01 13.86
C TYR A 126 39.29 -5.52 14.08
N TRP A 127 38.20 -6.28 14.07
CA TRP A 127 38.21 -7.72 14.38
C TRP A 127 38.89 -8.57 13.32
N LEU A 128 38.72 -8.22 12.03
CA LEU A 128 39.22 -9.03 10.91
C LEU A 128 40.74 -9.00 10.79
N THR A 129 41.37 -7.89 11.19
CA THR A 129 42.82 -7.70 11.04
C THR A 129 43.67 -8.74 11.77
N PRO A 130 43.46 -9.03 13.08
CA PRO A 130 44.15 -10.14 13.73
C PRO A 130 43.82 -11.51 13.12
N CYS A 131 42.61 -11.71 12.56
CA CYS A 131 42.27 -12.93 11.83
C CYS A 131 43.12 -13.07 10.55
N LEU A 132 43.41 -11.98 9.83
CA LEU A 132 44.29 -12.01 8.66
C LEU A 132 45.75 -12.27 9.05
N ILE A 133 46.22 -11.73 10.18
CA ILE A 133 47.55 -12.07 10.71
C ILE A 133 47.61 -13.56 11.04
N ALA A 134 46.61 -14.10 11.72
CA ALA A 134 46.54 -15.53 12.04
C ALA A 134 46.51 -16.40 10.77
N LEU A 135 45.77 -16.00 9.74
CA LEU A 135 45.73 -16.69 8.45
C LEU A 135 47.09 -16.64 7.73
N SER A 136 47.75 -15.47 7.70
CA SER A 136 49.09 -15.31 7.13
C SER A 136 50.13 -16.15 7.88
N ALA A 137 50.08 -16.14 9.22
CA ALA A 137 50.94 -16.95 10.07
C ALA A 137 50.72 -18.45 9.85
N TRP A 138 49.47 -18.90 9.66
CA TRP A 138 49.18 -20.28 9.27
C TRP A 138 49.77 -20.66 7.91
N ILE A 139 49.63 -19.82 6.90
CA ILE A 139 50.23 -20.05 5.57
C ILE A 139 51.77 -20.17 5.69
N ASN A 140 52.36 -19.45 6.65
CA ASN A 140 53.80 -19.40 6.87
C ASN A 140 54.33 -20.42 7.90
N ASN A 141 53.47 -21.31 8.41
CA ASN A 141 53.80 -22.26 9.48
C ASN A 141 54.33 -21.61 10.78
N ASP A 142 53.99 -20.35 11.07
CA ASP A 142 54.29 -19.69 12.34
C ASP A 142 53.14 -19.92 13.34
N LYS A 143 53.23 -21.03 14.07
CA LYS A 143 52.22 -21.41 15.06
C LYS A 143 52.09 -20.39 16.19
N ALA A 144 53.20 -19.84 16.68
CA ALA A 144 53.20 -18.96 17.86
C ALA A 144 52.57 -17.59 17.54
N LEU A 145 52.83 -17.05 16.35
CA LEU A 145 52.16 -15.84 15.88
C LEU A 145 50.67 -16.11 15.62
N ALA A 146 50.34 -17.24 14.98
CA ALA A 146 48.96 -17.57 14.67
C ALA A 146 48.09 -17.72 15.92
N GLU A 147 48.58 -18.40 16.97
CA GLU A 147 47.84 -18.56 18.23
C GLU A 147 47.60 -17.23 18.95
N ARG A 148 48.61 -16.34 18.99
CA ARG A 148 48.46 -15.01 19.59
C ARG A 148 47.50 -14.12 18.81
N ALA A 149 47.60 -14.12 17.49
CA ALA A 149 46.72 -13.35 16.62
C ALA A 149 45.27 -13.87 16.68
N LEU A 150 45.09 -15.19 16.70
CA LEU A 150 43.78 -15.81 16.86
C LEU A 150 43.13 -15.44 18.20
N ALA A 151 43.88 -15.50 19.30
CA ALA A 151 43.39 -15.11 20.62
C ALA A 151 42.94 -13.63 20.65
N GLU A 152 43.67 -12.75 19.96
CA GLU A 152 43.29 -11.34 19.81
C GLU A 152 42.04 -11.16 18.94
N GLY A 153 41.86 -11.96 17.88
CA GLY A 153 40.63 -11.97 17.07
C GLY A 153 39.41 -12.36 17.90
N ILE A 154 39.49 -13.47 18.65
CA ILE A 154 38.43 -13.93 19.56
C ILE A 154 38.11 -12.84 20.61
N ARG A 155 39.13 -12.19 21.17
CA ARG A 155 38.95 -11.12 22.16
C ARG A 155 38.20 -9.91 21.59
N ARG A 156 38.37 -9.60 20.30
CA ARG A 156 37.69 -8.47 19.65
C ARG A 156 36.26 -8.81 19.23
N ASN A 157 36.08 -9.98 18.62
CA ASN A 157 34.76 -10.47 18.23
C ASN A 157 34.80 -11.99 18.07
N ASP A 158 34.32 -12.73 19.08
CA ASP A 158 34.35 -14.20 19.08
C ASP A 158 33.48 -14.78 17.97
N GLU A 159 32.28 -14.25 17.77
CA GLU A 159 31.33 -14.74 16.78
C GLU A 159 31.87 -14.66 15.35
N LYS A 160 32.28 -13.45 14.92
CA LYS A 160 32.82 -13.22 13.57
C LYS A 160 34.11 -14.00 13.34
N THR A 161 34.96 -14.08 14.37
CA THR A 161 36.21 -14.86 14.30
C THR A 161 35.91 -16.36 14.15
N SER A 162 34.99 -16.90 14.95
CA SER A 162 34.60 -18.31 14.91
C SER A 162 33.98 -18.68 13.56
N LEU A 163 33.06 -17.84 13.06
CA LEU A 163 32.44 -18.02 11.74
C LEU A 163 33.47 -17.95 10.60
N PHE A 164 34.37 -16.97 10.63
CA PHE A 164 35.43 -16.79 9.63
C PHE A 164 36.35 -18.01 9.56
N PHE A 165 36.84 -18.49 10.71
CA PHE A 165 37.72 -19.66 10.74
C PHE A 165 37.01 -20.97 10.44
N GLY A 166 35.72 -21.10 10.78
CA GLY A 166 34.88 -22.23 10.37
C GLY A 166 34.79 -22.34 8.85
N LEU A 167 34.40 -21.24 8.18
CA LEU A 167 34.27 -21.18 6.73
C LEU A 167 35.62 -21.37 6.01
N ILE A 168 36.71 -20.78 6.51
CA ILE A 168 38.06 -21.02 5.95
C ILE A 168 38.48 -22.48 6.11
N CYS A 169 38.29 -23.08 7.28
CA CYS A 169 38.61 -24.50 7.50
C CYS A 169 37.84 -25.40 6.54
N ARG A 170 36.56 -25.09 6.28
CA ARG A 170 35.77 -25.80 5.28
C ARG A 170 36.32 -25.63 3.88
N ARG A 171 36.65 -24.39 3.48
CA ARG A 171 37.20 -24.05 2.15
C ARG A 171 38.48 -24.82 1.83
N ILE A 172 39.34 -25.07 2.82
CA ILE A 172 40.61 -25.80 2.66
C ILE A 172 40.50 -27.32 2.95
N GLY A 173 39.30 -27.84 3.20
CA GLY A 173 39.06 -29.28 3.40
C GLY A 173 39.36 -29.81 4.80
N ARG A 174 39.43 -28.95 5.82
CA ARG A 174 39.64 -29.34 7.23
C ARG A 174 38.30 -29.47 7.99
N GLU A 175 37.53 -30.49 7.65
CA GLU A 175 36.16 -30.71 8.13
C GLU A 175 36.04 -30.73 9.66
N ALA A 176 36.86 -31.54 10.35
CA ALA A 176 36.82 -31.61 11.82
C ALA A 176 37.17 -30.28 12.52
N SER A 177 37.98 -29.42 11.89
CA SER A 177 38.28 -28.09 12.43
C SER A 177 37.16 -27.10 12.14
N SER A 178 36.54 -27.22 10.96
CA SER A 178 35.34 -26.45 10.59
C SER A 178 34.20 -26.70 11.58
N LEU A 179 33.88 -27.97 11.86
CA LEU A 179 32.83 -28.33 12.82
C LEU A 179 33.08 -27.69 14.18
N LYS A 180 34.31 -27.76 14.71
CA LYS A 180 34.63 -27.16 16.03
C LYS A 180 34.39 -25.65 16.08
N TRP A 181 34.78 -24.94 15.02
CA TRP A 181 34.59 -23.48 14.95
C TRP A 181 33.13 -23.10 14.76
N LEU A 182 32.40 -23.85 13.93
CA LEU A 182 30.98 -23.62 13.68
C LEU A 182 30.12 -23.99 14.89
N ALA A 183 30.47 -25.06 15.60
CA ALA A 183 29.84 -25.41 16.88
C ALA A 183 30.04 -24.30 17.90
N ARG A 184 31.29 -23.81 18.07
CA ARG A 184 31.57 -22.67 18.96
C ARG A 184 30.74 -21.43 18.60
N TYR A 185 30.60 -21.13 17.30
CA TYR A 185 29.77 -20.01 16.85
C TYR A 185 28.30 -20.21 17.25
N LEU A 186 27.74 -21.36 16.89
CA LEU A 186 26.32 -21.70 17.09
C LEU A 186 25.94 -21.78 18.58
N GLU A 187 26.76 -22.41 19.41
CA GLU A 187 26.55 -22.52 20.87
C GLU A 187 26.58 -21.16 21.59
N ALA A 188 27.22 -20.15 20.99
CA ALA A 188 27.31 -18.80 21.54
C ALA A 188 26.14 -17.89 21.13
N GLN A 189 25.27 -18.34 20.22
CA GLN A 189 24.15 -17.52 19.74
C GLN A 189 22.95 -17.55 20.69
N ASP A 190 22.20 -16.45 20.70
CA ASP A 190 20.89 -16.32 21.37
C ASP A 190 19.80 -16.44 20.31
N GLU A 191 18.92 -17.45 20.42
CA GLU A 191 17.88 -17.70 19.43
C GLU A 191 16.82 -16.59 19.32
N GLU A 192 16.72 -15.69 20.30
CA GLU A 192 15.87 -14.49 20.23
C GLU A 192 16.57 -13.30 19.58
N LYS A 193 17.90 -13.34 19.47
CA LYS A 193 18.72 -12.21 19.04
C LYS A 193 19.80 -12.66 18.05
N LEU A 194 19.35 -13.20 16.94
CA LEU A 194 20.21 -13.55 15.83
C LEU A 194 20.33 -12.37 14.87
N ASP A 195 21.55 -12.02 14.53
CA ASP A 195 21.80 -11.10 13.45
C ASP A 195 21.97 -11.84 12.11
N ARG A 196 22.31 -11.08 11.08
CA ARG A 196 22.45 -11.59 9.72
C ARG A 196 23.51 -12.69 9.58
N LYS A 197 24.47 -12.81 10.51
CA LYS A 197 25.49 -13.87 10.47
C LYS A 197 24.85 -15.25 10.58
N ALA A 198 23.70 -15.38 11.24
CA ALA A 198 22.93 -16.62 11.26
C ALA A 198 22.43 -17.01 9.85
N VAL A 199 22.07 -16.04 9.01
CA VAL A 199 21.66 -16.28 7.61
C VAL A 199 22.83 -16.82 6.78
N ILE A 200 24.07 -16.41 7.07
CA ILE A 200 25.29 -16.91 6.41
C ILE A 200 25.45 -18.41 6.67
N ILE A 201 25.20 -18.86 7.91
CA ILE A 201 25.22 -20.30 8.25
C ILE A 201 24.05 -21.05 7.63
N LEU A 202 22.85 -20.48 7.65
CA LEU A 202 21.69 -21.08 6.97
C LEU A 202 21.95 -21.25 5.47
N ASP A 203 22.62 -20.28 4.84
CA ASP A 203 22.98 -20.37 3.43
C ASP A 203 24.02 -21.45 3.16
N ALA A 204 25.07 -21.50 4.00
CA ALA A 204 26.08 -22.56 3.90
C ALA A 204 25.48 -23.95 4.11
N PHE A 205 24.55 -24.08 5.07
CA PHE A 205 23.84 -25.31 5.40
C PHE A 205 22.88 -25.73 4.27
N ALA A 206 21.97 -24.85 3.86
CA ALA A 206 20.99 -25.12 2.81
C ALA A 206 21.65 -25.43 1.46
N SER A 207 22.81 -24.80 1.20
CA SER A 207 23.62 -25.08 0.01
C SER A 207 24.45 -26.36 0.12
N GLY A 208 24.43 -27.08 1.25
CA GLY A 208 25.20 -28.32 1.46
C GLY A 208 26.72 -28.10 1.45
N LEU A 209 27.17 -26.92 1.89
CA LEU A 209 28.57 -26.51 1.82
C LEU A 209 29.34 -26.82 3.10
N LEU A 210 28.69 -27.29 4.17
CA LEU A 210 29.30 -27.49 5.49
C LEU A 210 29.83 -28.92 5.69
N GLY A 211 29.28 -29.89 4.95
CA GLY A 211 29.68 -31.30 5.03
C GLY A 211 28.93 -32.05 6.13
N ASN A 212 28.76 -33.37 5.95
CA ASN A 212 27.78 -34.17 6.68
C ASN A 212 27.82 -34.00 8.22
N ASP A 213 28.99 -34.12 8.85
CA ASP A 213 29.08 -34.05 10.32
C ASP A 213 28.72 -32.66 10.86
N THR A 214 29.11 -31.61 10.13
CA THR A 214 28.76 -30.22 10.45
C THR A 214 27.28 -29.96 10.22
N GLU A 215 26.71 -30.51 9.16
CA GLU A 215 25.30 -30.34 8.81
C GLU A 215 24.38 -30.98 9.85
N ASN A 216 24.71 -32.20 10.32
CA ASN A 216 23.96 -32.83 11.43
C ASN A 216 23.93 -31.92 12.66
N PHE A 217 25.08 -31.41 13.09
CA PHE A 217 25.18 -30.52 14.23
C PHE A 217 24.37 -29.24 14.05
N VAL A 218 24.51 -28.58 12.89
CA VAL A 218 23.75 -27.35 12.57
C VAL A 218 22.25 -27.61 12.60
N TYR A 219 21.82 -28.75 12.06
CA TYR A 219 20.41 -29.13 12.05
C TYR A 219 19.87 -29.38 13.46
N GLU A 220 20.61 -30.10 14.30
CA GLU A 220 20.25 -30.30 15.73
C GLU A 220 20.11 -28.95 16.44
N GLN A 221 21.06 -28.03 16.26
CA GLN A 221 20.98 -26.69 16.85
C GLN A 221 19.75 -25.90 16.37
N ILE A 222 19.44 -25.97 15.07
CA ILE A 222 18.24 -25.33 14.50
C ILE A 222 16.97 -25.87 15.17
N GLN A 223 16.87 -27.19 15.35
CA GLN A 223 15.73 -27.82 16.01
C GLN A 223 15.63 -27.40 17.49
N GLU A 224 16.76 -27.27 18.19
CA GLU A 224 16.79 -26.76 19.57
C GLU A 224 16.30 -25.30 19.65
N TRP A 225 16.75 -24.43 18.75
CA TRP A 225 16.29 -23.04 18.71
C TRP A 225 14.79 -22.94 18.43
N MET A 226 14.28 -23.69 17.45
CA MET A 226 12.84 -23.74 17.16
C MET A 226 12.04 -24.22 18.38
N SER A 227 12.46 -25.32 19.00
CA SER A 227 11.79 -25.89 20.17
C SER A 227 11.82 -24.93 21.38
N SER A 228 12.95 -24.26 21.61
CA SER A 228 13.11 -23.25 22.68
C SER A 228 12.18 -22.07 22.47
N LEU A 229 12.09 -21.55 21.24
CA LEU A 229 11.21 -20.44 20.91
C LEU A 229 9.73 -20.81 21.02
N GLU A 230 9.33 -21.97 20.49
CA GLU A 230 7.95 -22.46 20.54
C GLU A 230 7.47 -22.74 21.98
N ALA A 231 8.37 -23.13 22.89
CA ALA A 231 8.04 -23.34 24.30
C ALA A 231 7.72 -22.04 25.06
N LYS A 232 8.04 -20.86 24.48
CA LYS A 232 7.84 -19.57 25.15
C LYS A 232 6.36 -19.14 25.06
N PRO A 233 5.75 -18.71 26.17
CA PRO A 233 4.35 -18.29 26.18
C PRO A 233 4.09 -17.14 25.18
N GLY A 234 3.04 -17.27 24.37
CA GLY A 234 2.67 -16.22 23.41
C GLY A 234 3.59 -16.12 22.19
N PHE A 235 4.58 -17.01 22.04
CA PHE A 235 5.48 -16.97 20.89
C PHE A 235 4.81 -17.52 19.63
N THR A 236 4.15 -18.67 19.72
CA THR A 236 3.47 -19.30 18.58
C THR A 236 2.39 -18.39 17.99
N GLU A 237 1.60 -17.68 18.80
CA GLU A 237 0.59 -16.73 18.30
C GLU A 237 1.25 -15.55 17.56
N ARG A 238 2.34 -14.99 18.12
CA ARG A 238 3.09 -13.92 17.45
C ARG A 238 3.69 -14.38 16.14
N GLN A 239 4.25 -15.58 16.10
CA GLN A 239 4.83 -16.15 14.89
C GLN A 239 3.77 -16.40 13.82
N LEU A 240 2.59 -16.87 14.23
CA LEU A 240 1.44 -17.04 13.34
C LEU A 240 0.99 -15.70 12.75
N ASP A 241 0.91 -14.65 13.57
CA ASP A 241 0.58 -13.29 13.10
C ASP A 241 1.65 -12.73 12.15
N ASN A 242 2.94 -12.97 12.42
CA ASN A 242 4.03 -12.61 11.52
C ASN A 242 3.87 -13.28 10.15
N TRP A 243 3.53 -14.57 10.12
CA TRP A 243 3.25 -15.29 8.88
C TRP A 243 2.00 -14.78 8.16
N LYS A 244 0.90 -14.47 8.89
CA LYS A 244 -0.29 -13.85 8.30
C LYS A 244 0.03 -12.51 7.64
N ASN A 245 0.83 -11.67 8.29
CA ASN A 245 1.28 -10.39 7.75
C ASN A 245 2.17 -10.60 6.52
N ALA A 246 3.11 -11.54 6.56
CA ALA A 246 3.96 -11.87 5.42
C ALA A 246 3.15 -12.39 4.23
N ILE A 247 2.15 -13.25 4.46
CA ILE A 247 1.24 -13.74 3.42
C ILE A 247 0.43 -12.59 2.83
N ASN A 248 -0.22 -11.76 3.65
CA ASN A 248 -1.00 -10.62 3.19
C ASN A 248 -0.15 -9.56 2.46
N SER A 249 1.16 -9.48 2.72
CA SER A 249 2.08 -8.60 1.97
C SER A 249 2.18 -8.94 0.49
N LYS A 250 1.77 -10.16 0.09
CA LYS A 250 1.74 -10.59 -1.31
C LYS A 250 0.42 -10.27 -2.02
N ARG A 251 -0.57 -9.70 -1.32
CA ARG A 251 -1.87 -9.32 -1.90
C ARG A 251 -1.67 -8.25 -2.97
N VAL A 252 -2.23 -8.48 -4.16
CA VAL A 252 -2.20 -7.51 -5.27
C VAL A 252 -3.51 -6.74 -5.32
N PRO A 253 -3.49 -5.40 -5.35
CA PRO A 253 -4.70 -4.60 -5.48
C PRO A 253 -5.44 -4.88 -6.79
N LEU A 254 -6.77 -4.89 -6.73
CA LEU A 254 -7.62 -5.04 -7.91
C LEU A 254 -7.43 -3.86 -8.88
N LYS A 255 -7.50 -4.17 -10.18
CA LYS A 255 -7.47 -3.13 -11.23
C LYS A 255 -8.73 -2.28 -11.14
N ASN A 256 -8.58 -0.96 -11.26
CA ASN A 256 -9.72 -0.04 -11.28
C ASN A 256 -10.65 -0.35 -12.45
N GLY A 257 -11.97 -0.23 -12.22
CA GLY A 257 -12.99 -0.39 -13.26
C GLY A 257 -13.30 -1.83 -13.68
N LEU A 258 -12.93 -2.84 -12.88
CA LEU A 258 -13.39 -4.23 -13.10
C LEU A 258 -14.90 -4.38 -12.87
N TYR A 259 -15.44 -3.70 -11.86
CA TYR A 259 -16.85 -3.70 -11.47
C TYR A 259 -17.38 -2.27 -11.37
N PRO A 260 -17.53 -1.56 -12.51
CA PRO A 260 -17.88 -0.14 -12.53
C PRO A 260 -19.25 0.19 -11.92
N TYR A 261 -20.22 -0.73 -11.97
CA TYR A 261 -21.54 -0.49 -11.37
C TYR A 261 -21.51 -0.69 -9.86
N LEU A 262 -20.89 -1.76 -9.34
CA LEU A 262 -20.69 -1.95 -7.90
C LEU A 262 -19.86 -0.83 -7.29
N GLU A 263 -18.79 -0.39 -7.97
CA GLU A 263 -17.94 0.70 -7.50
C GLU A 263 -18.71 2.02 -7.32
N LYS A 264 -19.74 2.24 -8.14
CA LYS A 264 -20.53 3.48 -8.12
C LYS A 264 -21.84 3.39 -7.34
N TYR A 265 -22.46 2.22 -7.30
CA TYR A 265 -23.83 2.01 -6.82
C TYR A 265 -23.91 0.98 -5.69
N SER A 266 -22.81 0.65 -5.02
CA SER A 266 -22.82 -0.21 -3.83
C SER A 266 -21.92 0.34 -2.73
N HIS A 267 -22.48 0.63 -1.55
CA HIS A 267 -21.66 0.98 -0.38
C HIS A 267 -20.81 -0.19 0.11
N THR A 268 -21.25 -1.43 -0.16
CA THR A 268 -20.49 -2.64 0.19
C THR A 268 -19.26 -2.88 -0.68
N TRP A 269 -19.05 -2.10 -1.75
CA TRP A 269 -17.96 -2.28 -2.70
C TRP A 269 -16.57 -2.37 -2.07
N ASN A 270 -16.23 -1.53 -1.11
CA ASN A 270 -14.91 -1.57 -0.47
C ASN A 270 -14.63 -2.91 0.22
N ASN A 271 -15.67 -3.52 0.81
CA ASN A 271 -15.56 -4.86 1.41
C ASN A 271 -15.44 -5.94 0.33
N LEU A 272 -16.25 -5.86 -0.74
CA LEU A 272 -16.18 -6.77 -1.88
C LEU A 272 -14.80 -6.77 -2.54
N LYS A 273 -14.24 -5.58 -2.74
CA LYS A 273 -12.90 -5.38 -3.25
C LYS A 273 -11.87 -6.07 -2.36
N ASP A 274 -11.91 -5.84 -1.05
CA ASP A 274 -10.95 -6.45 -0.11
C ASP A 274 -11.03 -7.99 -0.11
N VAL A 275 -12.24 -8.56 -0.09
CA VAL A 275 -12.39 -10.02 -0.06
C VAL A 275 -11.99 -10.69 -1.37
N LEU A 276 -12.18 -10.02 -2.51
CA LEU A 276 -11.75 -10.54 -3.82
C LEU A 276 -10.24 -10.42 -3.99
N GLU A 277 -9.61 -9.34 -3.52
CA GLU A 277 -8.15 -9.26 -3.40
C GLU A 277 -7.61 -10.38 -2.49
N GLY A 278 -8.29 -10.67 -1.38
CA GLY A 278 -7.96 -11.78 -0.49
C GLY A 278 -8.16 -13.16 -1.11
N ALA A 279 -9.13 -13.34 -2.02
CA ALA A 279 -9.32 -14.60 -2.75
C ALA A 279 -8.24 -14.79 -3.83
N ASN A 280 -7.87 -13.72 -4.54
CA ASN A 280 -6.79 -13.74 -5.54
C ASN A 280 -5.43 -14.09 -4.92
N LEU A 281 -5.20 -13.71 -3.66
CA LEU A 281 -4.00 -14.05 -2.90
C LEU A 281 -3.71 -15.56 -2.89
N ASN A 282 -4.74 -16.43 -2.95
CA ASN A 282 -4.56 -17.87 -3.01
C ASN A 282 -3.66 -18.28 -4.18
N ASN A 283 -3.97 -17.81 -5.38
CA ASN A 283 -3.19 -18.15 -6.56
C ASN A 283 -1.88 -17.36 -6.65
N ASP A 284 -1.86 -16.10 -6.20
CA ASP A 284 -0.64 -15.30 -6.14
C ASP A 284 0.41 -15.96 -5.23
N LEU A 285 -0.02 -16.48 -4.07
CA LEU A 285 0.83 -17.18 -3.13
C LEU A 285 1.30 -18.54 -3.69
N TYR A 286 0.41 -19.27 -4.39
CA TYR A 286 0.77 -20.49 -5.09
C TYR A 286 1.86 -20.25 -6.15
N GLU A 287 1.66 -19.28 -7.04
CA GLU A 287 2.63 -18.96 -8.09
C GLU A 287 3.94 -18.43 -7.51
N TYR A 288 3.89 -17.68 -6.40
CA TYR A 288 5.08 -17.24 -5.67
C TYR A 288 5.92 -18.43 -5.21
N PHE A 289 5.35 -19.33 -4.40
CA PHE A 289 6.12 -20.47 -3.87
C PHE A 289 6.51 -21.46 -4.97
N ARG A 290 5.62 -21.71 -5.94
CA ARG A 290 5.97 -22.50 -7.12
C ARG A 290 7.19 -21.94 -7.83
N GLY A 291 7.23 -20.63 -8.06
CA GLY A 291 8.38 -19.94 -8.67
C GLY A 291 9.67 -20.11 -7.87
N VAL A 292 9.60 -20.04 -6.53
CA VAL A 292 10.74 -20.29 -5.64
C VAL A 292 11.31 -21.70 -5.83
N PHE A 293 10.45 -22.72 -5.86
CA PHE A 293 10.90 -24.11 -5.98
C PHE A 293 11.32 -24.50 -7.41
N GLU A 294 10.75 -23.86 -8.44
CA GLU A 294 11.15 -24.02 -9.85
C GLU A 294 12.49 -23.33 -10.18
N GLN A 295 12.93 -22.36 -9.35
CA GLN A 295 14.18 -21.65 -9.58
C GLN A 295 15.38 -22.62 -9.50
N LYS A 296 16.16 -22.64 -10.59
CA LYS A 296 17.36 -23.47 -10.67
C LYS A 296 18.45 -22.90 -9.77
N GLU A 297 19.00 -23.76 -8.93
CA GLU A 297 20.23 -23.46 -8.18
C GLU A 297 21.41 -23.47 -9.15
N GLU A 298 22.19 -22.40 -9.17
CA GLU A 298 23.46 -22.39 -9.90
C GLU A 298 24.43 -23.36 -9.20
N THR A 299 24.65 -24.54 -9.76
CA THR A 299 25.65 -25.48 -9.25
C THR A 299 27.06 -24.94 -9.55
N LYS A 300 27.60 -24.08 -8.69
CA LYS A 300 29.01 -23.65 -8.77
C LYS A 300 29.91 -24.56 -7.93
N LYS A 301 31.22 -24.49 -8.18
CA LYS A 301 32.22 -25.21 -7.40
C LYS A 301 32.14 -24.77 -5.93
N LEU A 302 32.20 -25.72 -4.99
CA LEU A 302 32.16 -25.49 -3.53
C LEU A 302 32.98 -24.27 -3.07
N LYS A 303 34.23 -24.15 -3.55
CA LYS A 303 35.10 -23.01 -3.21
C LYS A 303 34.52 -21.65 -3.61
N VAL A 304 33.85 -21.55 -4.76
CA VAL A 304 33.25 -20.30 -5.25
C VAL A 304 32.07 -19.88 -4.40
N GLU A 305 31.22 -20.82 -3.97
CA GLU A 305 30.10 -20.51 -3.08
C GLU A 305 30.60 -20.16 -1.67
N LEU A 306 31.58 -20.89 -1.13
CA LEU A 306 32.21 -20.52 0.14
C LEU A 306 32.91 -19.16 0.09
N ASP A 307 33.54 -18.81 -1.04
CA ASP A 307 34.16 -17.49 -1.23
C ASP A 307 33.12 -16.37 -1.23
N LYS A 308 31.92 -16.57 -1.78
CA LYS A 308 30.83 -15.59 -1.68
C LYS A 308 30.30 -15.44 -0.27
N ILE A 309 30.14 -16.55 0.46
CA ILE A 309 29.67 -16.55 1.85
C ILE A 309 30.71 -15.85 2.75
N LEU A 310 32.00 -16.12 2.53
CA LEU A 310 33.11 -15.43 3.18
C LEU A 310 33.16 -13.95 2.82
N ASP A 311 32.97 -13.60 1.53
CA ASP A 311 32.92 -12.21 1.07
C ASP A 311 31.76 -11.46 1.72
N SER A 312 30.58 -12.09 1.81
CA SER A 312 29.42 -11.56 2.53
C SER A 312 29.73 -11.31 4.01
N LEU A 313 30.37 -12.27 4.69
CA LEU A 313 30.76 -12.12 6.09
C LEU A 313 31.71 -10.95 6.32
N VAL A 314 32.74 -10.80 5.46
CA VAL A 314 33.74 -9.74 5.66
C VAL A 314 33.25 -8.39 5.16
N THR A 315 32.38 -8.34 4.14
CA THR A 315 31.88 -7.08 3.57
C THR A 315 30.65 -6.52 4.27
N GLU A 316 29.98 -7.34 5.08
CA GLU A 316 28.91 -6.86 5.95
C GLU A 316 29.41 -5.74 6.88
N PHE A 317 28.58 -4.70 7.00
CA PHE A 317 28.86 -3.54 7.84
C PHE A 317 28.93 -3.97 9.30
N ASP A 318 29.93 -3.45 10.02
CA ASP A 318 30.06 -3.65 11.46
C ASP A 318 29.10 -2.71 12.21
N GLU A 319 28.78 -3.04 13.47
CA GLU A 319 27.85 -2.25 14.31
C GLU A 319 28.19 -0.75 14.35
N GLU A 320 29.47 -0.41 14.29
CA GLU A 320 29.99 0.96 14.25
C GLU A 320 29.58 1.73 12.98
N GLU A 321 29.37 1.03 11.85
CA GLU A 321 28.99 1.61 10.56
C GLU A 321 27.47 1.74 10.38
N LEU A 322 26.68 0.91 11.09
CA LEU A 322 25.23 0.80 10.90
C LEU A 322 24.47 2.14 11.06
N PRO A 323 24.77 3.01 12.06
CA PRO A 323 24.08 4.28 12.20
C PRO A 323 24.18 5.18 10.95
N LEU A 324 25.39 5.34 10.40
CA LEU A 324 25.61 6.14 9.20
C LEU A 324 24.97 5.49 7.96
N LYS A 325 24.89 4.15 7.92
CA LYS A 325 24.21 3.44 6.83
C LYS A 325 22.70 3.62 6.84
N ARG A 326 22.08 3.63 8.02
CA ARG A 326 20.64 3.94 8.16
C ARG A 326 20.35 5.38 7.73
N GLU A 327 21.21 6.33 8.10
CA GLU A 327 21.09 7.72 7.64
C GLU A 327 21.25 7.82 6.12
N GLU A 328 22.26 7.16 5.54
CA GLU A 328 22.48 7.14 4.09
C GLU A 328 21.24 6.64 3.34
N GLN A 329 20.68 5.51 3.80
CA GLN A 329 19.53 4.89 3.18
C GLN A 329 18.25 5.74 3.32
N PHE A 330 18.04 6.38 4.46
CA PHE A 330 16.93 7.31 4.63
C PHE A 330 17.03 8.45 3.62
N GLU A 331 18.19 9.08 3.47
CA GLU A 331 18.39 10.15 2.50
C GLU A 331 18.23 9.64 1.05
N GLU A 332 18.64 8.41 0.73
CA GLU A 332 18.37 7.77 -0.56
C GLU A 332 16.87 7.63 -0.86
N LEU A 333 16.08 7.20 0.12
CA LEU A 333 14.63 7.09 -0.01
C LEU A 333 13.98 8.46 -0.15
N VAL A 334 14.44 9.48 0.58
CA VAL A 334 13.96 10.86 0.41
C VAL A 334 14.25 11.36 -1.02
N VAL A 335 15.43 11.07 -1.57
CA VAL A 335 15.74 11.39 -2.98
C VAL A 335 14.81 10.63 -3.94
N ARG A 336 14.59 9.34 -3.70
CA ARG A 336 13.73 8.47 -4.52
C ARG A 336 12.27 8.94 -4.53
N TYR A 337 11.74 9.36 -3.39
CA TYR A 337 10.38 9.88 -3.24
C TYR A 337 10.29 11.41 -3.43
N ASN A 338 11.21 11.99 -4.21
CA ASN A 338 11.19 13.40 -4.60
C ASN A 338 11.10 14.40 -3.43
N GLY A 339 11.77 14.12 -2.31
CA GLY A 339 11.78 14.99 -1.13
C GLY A 339 10.71 14.67 -0.10
N SER A 340 9.83 13.69 -0.35
CA SER A 340 8.79 13.30 0.60
C SER A 340 9.36 12.43 1.72
N GLU A 341 9.63 13.04 2.88
CA GLU A 341 10.05 12.30 4.08
C GLU A 341 8.97 11.35 4.59
N SER A 342 7.69 11.72 4.47
CA SER A 342 6.59 10.87 4.92
C SER A 342 6.62 9.53 4.17
N LYS A 343 6.75 9.56 2.84
CA LYS A 343 6.89 8.33 2.03
C LYS A 343 8.16 7.56 2.36
N ALA A 344 9.28 8.24 2.57
CA ALA A 344 10.53 7.60 2.97
C ALA A 344 10.42 6.91 4.35
N LYS A 345 9.84 7.59 5.35
CA LYS A 345 9.60 7.03 6.69
C LYS A 345 8.59 5.89 6.66
N SER A 346 7.54 5.99 5.85
CA SER A 346 6.59 4.91 5.66
C SER A 346 7.24 3.69 5.01
N GLN A 347 8.09 3.88 3.99
CA GLN A 347 8.85 2.78 3.39
C GLN A 347 9.79 2.11 4.39
N ILE A 348 10.54 2.90 5.18
CA ILE A 348 11.40 2.36 6.25
C ILE A 348 10.56 1.65 7.32
N ALA A 349 9.39 2.17 7.65
CA ALA A 349 8.48 1.56 8.63
C ALA A 349 7.85 0.26 8.12
N LEU A 350 7.63 0.13 6.81
CA LEU A 350 7.22 -1.13 6.17
C LEU A 350 8.37 -2.13 6.13
N GLU A 351 9.60 -1.65 5.96
CA GLU A 351 10.84 -2.42 6.00
C GLU A 351 11.37 -2.62 7.45
N LYS A 352 10.60 -2.28 8.50
CA LYS A 352 11.06 -2.30 9.90
C LYS A 352 11.66 -3.63 10.34
N SER A 353 11.18 -4.77 9.81
CA SER A 353 11.76 -6.07 10.13
C SER A 353 13.17 -6.24 9.55
N VAL A 354 13.53 -5.51 8.49
CA VAL A 354 14.83 -5.62 7.79
C VAL A 354 15.96 -4.90 8.55
N TYR A 355 15.64 -3.94 9.42
CA TYR A 355 16.61 -3.03 10.06
C TYR A 355 16.86 -3.26 11.54
N ASP A 356 16.09 -4.14 12.19
CA ASP A 356 16.47 -4.64 13.50
C ASP A 356 17.75 -5.47 13.33
N ASP A 357 18.79 -5.05 14.05
CA ASP A 357 20.12 -5.70 14.04
C ASP A 357 20.01 -7.15 14.50
N TYR A 358 18.97 -7.47 15.27
CA TYR A 358 18.69 -8.77 15.83
C TYR A 358 17.24 -9.16 15.59
N ARG A 359 17.03 -10.42 15.21
CA ARG A 359 15.73 -11.06 15.01
C ARG A 359 15.74 -12.40 15.71
N ASP A 360 14.58 -12.88 16.15
CA ASP A 360 14.49 -14.27 16.54
C ASP A 360 14.66 -15.19 15.31
N PHE A 361 15.04 -16.44 15.57
CA PHE A 361 15.30 -17.40 14.50
C PHE A 361 14.12 -17.64 13.57
N MET A 362 12.88 -17.63 14.09
CA MET A 362 11.69 -17.89 13.28
C MET A 362 11.38 -16.71 12.36
N GLN A 363 11.62 -15.48 12.81
CA GLN A 363 11.54 -14.30 11.96
C GLN A 363 12.60 -14.32 10.83
N LEU A 364 13.82 -14.82 11.10
CA LEU A 364 14.82 -15.01 10.05
C LEU A 364 14.35 -15.99 8.97
N LEU A 365 13.67 -17.08 9.35
CA LEU A 365 13.08 -18.03 8.40
C LEU A 365 11.95 -17.38 7.58
N THR A 366 11.09 -16.58 8.22
CA THR A 366 10.04 -15.82 7.52
C THR A 366 10.62 -14.86 6.50
N ASP A 367 11.65 -14.09 6.87
CA ASP A 367 12.29 -13.13 5.98
C ASP A 367 13.05 -13.82 4.84
N ALA A 368 13.76 -14.91 5.14
CA ALA A 368 14.45 -15.70 4.14
C ALA A 368 13.49 -16.35 3.13
N SER A 369 12.30 -16.76 3.58
CA SER A 369 11.26 -17.37 2.75
C SER A 369 10.52 -16.33 1.89
N MET A 370 10.02 -15.26 2.52
CA MET A 370 9.05 -14.33 1.92
C MET A 370 9.70 -13.07 1.32
N ASN A 371 10.88 -12.68 1.81
CA ASN A 371 11.58 -11.45 1.44
C ASN A 371 13.07 -11.69 1.12
N PRO A 372 13.42 -12.63 0.22
CA PRO A 372 14.79 -13.11 0.00
C PRO A 372 15.76 -12.00 -0.44
N GLU A 373 15.29 -10.98 -1.16
CA GLU A 373 16.12 -9.85 -1.59
C GLU A 373 16.57 -9.00 -0.40
N SER A 374 15.68 -8.77 0.57
CA SER A 374 15.97 -7.96 1.76
C SER A 374 16.92 -8.69 2.71
N SER A 375 16.69 -10.00 2.91
CA SER A 375 17.56 -10.85 3.72
C SER A 375 18.88 -11.17 3.02
N LYS A 376 18.98 -10.95 1.69
CA LYS A 376 20.06 -11.45 0.80
C LYS A 376 20.20 -12.97 0.91
N SER A 377 19.08 -13.68 1.04
CA SER A 377 19.05 -15.14 1.09
C SER A 377 19.29 -15.72 -0.30
N SER A 378 20.06 -16.81 -0.37
CA SER A 378 20.19 -17.57 -1.61
C SER A 378 18.91 -18.33 -1.94
N VAL A 379 18.81 -18.82 -3.17
CA VAL A 379 17.71 -19.70 -3.60
C VAL A 379 17.64 -20.96 -2.72
N ALA A 380 18.78 -21.53 -2.34
CA ALA A 380 18.83 -22.70 -1.47
C ALA A 380 18.30 -22.35 -0.07
N THR A 381 18.73 -21.21 0.48
CA THR A 381 18.24 -20.71 1.78
C THR A 381 16.74 -20.47 1.76
N GLN A 382 16.23 -19.85 0.71
CA GLN A 382 14.80 -19.56 0.58
C GLN A 382 13.96 -20.84 0.53
N LYS A 383 14.37 -21.83 -0.26
CA LYS A 383 13.71 -23.14 -0.31
C LYS A 383 13.76 -23.84 1.04
N PHE A 384 14.92 -23.85 1.68
CA PHE A 384 15.09 -24.46 3.00
C PHE A 384 14.21 -23.79 4.06
N ALA A 385 14.23 -22.46 4.15
CA ALA A 385 13.42 -21.71 5.12
C ALA A 385 11.91 -21.93 4.89
N THR A 386 11.49 -21.97 3.62
CA THR A 386 10.10 -22.26 3.23
C THR A 386 9.70 -23.69 3.62
N ALA A 387 10.57 -24.66 3.37
CA ALA A 387 10.30 -26.06 3.70
C ALA A 387 10.27 -26.27 5.22
N LEU A 388 11.22 -25.70 5.95
CA LEU A 388 11.28 -25.77 7.42
C LEU A 388 10.07 -25.09 8.09
N SER A 389 9.54 -24.03 7.46
CA SER A 389 8.38 -23.29 7.96
C SER A 389 7.03 -23.77 7.41
N ARG A 390 7.00 -24.91 6.70
CA ARG A 390 5.82 -25.44 6.01
C ARG A 390 4.56 -25.40 6.87
N ASP A 391 4.61 -25.98 8.08
CA ASP A 391 3.43 -26.12 8.93
C ASP A 391 2.91 -24.76 9.44
N ASN A 392 3.83 -23.84 9.73
CA ASN A 392 3.51 -22.46 10.10
C ASN A 392 2.88 -21.69 8.94
N ILE A 393 3.40 -21.84 7.72
CA ILE A 393 2.85 -21.23 6.50
C ILE A 393 1.44 -21.76 6.23
N VAL A 394 1.25 -23.09 6.28
CA VAL A 394 -0.06 -23.72 6.02
C VAL A 394 -1.09 -23.28 7.07
N THR A 395 -0.70 -23.22 8.34
CA THR A 395 -1.59 -22.79 9.42
C THR A 395 -1.99 -21.32 9.25
N ALA A 396 -1.01 -20.43 9.02
CA ALA A 396 -1.26 -19.02 8.78
C ALA A 396 -2.13 -18.78 7.54
N PHE A 397 -1.86 -19.51 6.45
CA PHE A 397 -2.62 -19.43 5.22
C PHE A 397 -4.09 -19.85 5.42
N ASN A 398 -4.34 -20.96 6.10
CA ASN A 398 -5.70 -21.39 6.42
C ASN A 398 -6.46 -20.35 7.24
N ASP A 399 -5.81 -19.72 8.20
CA ASP A 399 -6.41 -18.63 8.97
C ASP A 399 -6.73 -17.40 8.11
N VAL A 400 -5.81 -16.98 7.21
CA VAL A 400 -6.04 -15.87 6.29
C VAL A 400 -7.24 -16.16 5.39
N VAL A 401 -7.32 -17.38 4.83
CA VAL A 401 -8.45 -17.80 3.99
C VAL A 401 -9.75 -17.83 4.79
N ALA A 402 -9.74 -18.36 6.01
CA ALA A 402 -10.91 -18.40 6.88
C ALA A 402 -11.41 -17.00 7.24
N GLN A 403 -10.49 -16.09 7.60
CA GLN A 403 -10.80 -14.68 7.87
C GLN A 403 -11.39 -14.00 6.63
N ASN A 404 -10.81 -14.24 5.45
CA ASN A 404 -11.32 -13.69 4.20
C ASN A 404 -12.76 -14.16 3.92
N ARG A 405 -13.04 -15.46 4.08
CA ARG A 405 -14.38 -16.05 3.92
C ARG A 405 -15.40 -15.48 4.90
N MET A 406 -14.98 -15.22 6.14
CA MET A 406 -15.85 -14.60 7.15
C MET A 406 -16.24 -13.15 6.82
N ASN A 407 -15.39 -12.44 6.07
CA ASN A 407 -15.63 -11.05 5.68
C ASN A 407 -16.51 -10.92 4.43
N VAL A 408 -16.79 -12.01 3.72
CA VAL A 408 -17.67 -12.01 2.55
C VAL A 408 -19.07 -11.60 2.98
N PRO A 409 -19.60 -10.47 2.48
CA PRO A 409 -20.91 -10.01 2.89
C PRO A 409 -21.98 -10.99 2.39
N TYR A 410 -22.94 -11.32 3.26
CA TYR A 410 -24.07 -12.20 2.91
C TYR A 410 -25.01 -11.53 1.91
N GLU A 411 -25.27 -10.23 2.09
CA GLU A 411 -26.06 -9.40 1.19
C GLU A 411 -25.20 -8.25 0.65
N ILE A 412 -25.38 -7.93 -0.63
CA ILE A 412 -24.69 -6.84 -1.33
C ILE A 412 -25.69 -5.72 -1.58
N GLU A 413 -25.31 -4.51 -1.20
CA GLU A 413 -26.17 -3.33 -1.33
C GLU A 413 -26.23 -2.83 -2.78
N ILE A 414 -27.42 -2.36 -3.17
CA ILE A 414 -27.73 -1.68 -4.43
C ILE A 414 -28.28 -0.29 -4.07
N ASN A 415 -27.55 0.77 -4.45
CA ASN A 415 -27.83 2.15 -4.10
C ASN A 415 -27.94 2.99 -5.38
N VAL A 416 -29.17 3.32 -5.79
CA VAL A 416 -29.45 4.08 -7.02
C VAL A 416 -30.38 5.26 -6.69
N ASP A 417 -29.85 6.48 -6.80
CA ASP A 417 -30.54 7.72 -6.38
C ASP A 417 -31.04 7.65 -4.92
N THR A 418 -32.35 7.50 -4.73
CA THR A 418 -33.05 7.38 -3.45
C THR A 418 -33.36 5.93 -3.08
N PHE A 419 -33.17 5.00 -4.01
CA PHE A 419 -33.39 3.57 -3.82
C PHE A 419 -32.18 2.93 -3.13
N ASN A 420 -32.43 2.25 -2.02
CA ASN A 420 -31.44 1.48 -1.29
C ASN A 420 -32.06 0.10 -1.04
N ASP A 421 -31.48 -0.93 -1.63
CA ASP A 421 -31.92 -2.30 -1.51
C ASP A 421 -30.70 -3.21 -1.43
N LYS A 422 -30.92 -4.53 -1.38
CA LYS A 422 -29.86 -5.51 -1.26
C LYS A 422 -30.29 -6.84 -1.89
N THR A 423 -29.32 -7.61 -2.35
CA THR A 423 -29.51 -8.97 -2.85
C THR A 423 -28.40 -9.88 -2.36
N GLN A 424 -28.66 -11.18 -2.24
CA GLN A 424 -27.66 -12.15 -1.82
C GLN A 424 -26.75 -12.56 -2.98
N ASP A 425 -27.38 -12.92 -4.10
CA ASP A 425 -26.77 -13.54 -5.27
C ASP A 425 -27.41 -13.08 -6.60
N GLY A 426 -28.41 -12.21 -6.57
CA GLY A 426 -29.11 -11.71 -7.75
C GLY A 426 -30.31 -12.52 -8.20
N GLU A 427 -30.67 -13.63 -7.53
CA GLU A 427 -31.84 -14.45 -7.91
C GLU A 427 -33.17 -13.69 -7.78
N ASP A 428 -33.22 -12.66 -6.93
CA ASP A 428 -34.40 -11.82 -6.68
C ASP A 428 -34.50 -10.57 -7.59
N GLU A 429 -33.83 -10.56 -8.75
CA GLU A 429 -33.81 -9.42 -9.69
C GLU A 429 -35.21 -8.86 -9.97
N GLU A 430 -36.17 -9.73 -10.31
CA GLU A 430 -37.55 -9.29 -10.64
C GLU A 430 -38.22 -8.61 -9.44
N GLU A 431 -37.95 -9.07 -8.22
CA GLU A 431 -38.51 -8.49 -7.00
C GLU A 431 -37.86 -7.14 -6.68
N VAL A 432 -36.53 -7.03 -6.80
CA VAL A 432 -35.78 -5.76 -6.63
C VAL A 432 -36.28 -4.71 -7.62
N LEU A 433 -36.42 -5.09 -8.90
CA LEU A 433 -36.91 -4.18 -9.95
C LEU A 433 -38.36 -3.74 -9.70
N LYS A 434 -39.20 -4.63 -9.15
CA LYS A 434 -40.57 -4.28 -8.78
C LYS A 434 -40.60 -3.31 -7.60
N ARG A 435 -39.78 -3.52 -6.56
CA ARG A 435 -39.66 -2.58 -5.43
C ARG A 435 -39.18 -1.21 -5.89
N PHE A 436 -38.23 -1.17 -6.84
CA PHE A 436 -37.79 0.08 -7.46
C PHE A 436 -38.93 0.78 -8.23
N GLU A 437 -39.68 0.03 -9.05
CA GLU A 437 -40.82 0.59 -9.80
C GLU A 437 -41.90 1.17 -8.89
N GLU A 438 -42.22 0.47 -7.79
CA GLU A 438 -43.17 0.95 -6.78
C GLU A 438 -42.68 2.25 -6.11
N LEU A 439 -41.39 2.35 -5.77
CA LEU A 439 -40.80 3.57 -5.20
C LEU A 439 -40.88 4.75 -6.18
N ILE A 440 -40.48 4.54 -7.43
CA ILE A 440 -40.50 5.59 -8.46
C ILE A 440 -41.93 6.04 -8.76
N GLU A 441 -42.90 5.12 -8.77
CA GLU A 441 -44.31 5.47 -8.94
C GLU A 441 -44.83 6.29 -7.76
N GLN A 442 -44.45 5.94 -6.53
CA GLN A 442 -44.80 6.70 -5.33
C GLN A 442 -44.21 8.12 -5.36
N GLU A 443 -42.92 8.28 -5.68
CA GLU A 443 -42.26 9.58 -5.83
C GLU A 443 -42.92 10.42 -6.93
N LYS A 444 -43.26 9.79 -8.07
CA LYS A 444 -43.99 10.45 -9.17
C LYS A 444 -45.34 10.97 -8.71
N GLN A 445 -46.13 10.15 -7.99
CA GLN A 445 -47.43 10.57 -7.46
C GLN A 445 -47.30 11.71 -6.46
N GLN A 446 -46.29 11.68 -5.59
CA GLN A 446 -46.01 12.75 -4.64
C GLN A 446 -45.64 14.05 -5.36
N ALA A 447 -44.77 14.01 -6.38
CA ALA A 447 -44.42 15.17 -7.19
C ALA A 447 -45.62 15.75 -7.96
N LEU A 448 -46.45 14.89 -8.54
CA LEU A 448 -47.67 15.30 -9.24
C LEU A 448 -48.72 15.92 -8.30
N SER A 449 -48.77 15.50 -7.03
CA SER A 449 -49.70 16.06 -6.04
C SER A 449 -49.46 17.54 -5.73
N GLN A 450 -48.24 18.03 -5.99
CA GLN A 450 -47.82 19.43 -5.85
C GLN A 450 -48.25 20.30 -7.04
N ALA A 451 -48.66 19.69 -8.16
CA ALA A 451 -49.07 20.37 -9.39
C ALA A 451 -50.53 20.89 -9.31
N LYS A 452 -50.82 21.75 -8.31
CA LYS A 452 -52.14 22.37 -8.13
C LYS A 452 -52.08 23.87 -8.39
N LEU A 453 -53.14 24.41 -9.01
CA LEU A 453 -53.35 25.86 -9.08
C LEU A 453 -53.53 26.39 -7.66
N SER A 454 -52.82 27.47 -7.31
CA SER A 454 -53.07 28.20 -6.08
C SER A 454 -54.51 28.71 -6.03
N ILE A 455 -55.06 28.90 -4.82
CA ILE A 455 -56.40 29.48 -4.61
C ILE A 455 -56.54 30.78 -5.41
N PHE A 456 -55.51 31.63 -5.38
CA PHE A 456 -55.47 32.87 -6.16
C PHE A 456 -55.55 32.63 -7.69
N GLU A 457 -54.78 31.68 -8.21
CA GLU A 457 -54.76 31.34 -9.64
C GLU A 457 -56.09 30.73 -10.12
N GLN A 458 -56.80 29.99 -9.26
CA GLN A 458 -58.16 29.51 -9.54
C GLN A 458 -59.19 30.65 -9.58
N PHE A 459 -59.10 31.60 -8.65
CA PHE A 459 -60.01 32.74 -8.58
C PHE A 459 -59.75 33.81 -9.65
N CYS A 460 -58.56 33.88 -10.26
CA CYS A 460 -58.26 34.81 -11.35
C CYS A 460 -59.19 34.68 -12.56
N LEU A 461 -59.74 33.50 -12.85
CA LEU A 461 -60.72 33.31 -13.93
C LEU A 461 -62.06 34.00 -13.61
N PHE A 462 -62.63 33.71 -12.44
CA PHE A 462 -63.90 34.28 -12.00
C PHE A 462 -63.78 35.77 -11.63
N GLY A 463 -62.67 36.15 -11.01
CA GLY A 463 -62.30 37.52 -10.71
C GLY A 463 -62.10 38.35 -11.98
N GLY A 464 -61.42 37.80 -13.00
CA GLY A 464 -61.27 38.45 -14.29
C GLY A 464 -62.61 38.71 -15.00
N ILE A 465 -63.53 37.72 -14.99
CA ILE A 465 -64.88 37.86 -15.53
C ILE A 465 -65.69 38.92 -14.77
N ALA A 466 -65.63 38.92 -13.43
CA ALA A 466 -66.34 39.88 -12.59
C ALA A 466 -65.81 41.32 -12.78
N VAL A 467 -64.50 41.49 -12.93
CA VAL A 467 -63.86 42.79 -13.17
C VAL A 467 -64.20 43.32 -14.57
N ILE A 468 -64.27 42.44 -15.59
CA ILE A 468 -64.76 42.81 -16.93
C ILE A 468 -66.24 43.24 -16.86
N ALA A 469 -67.09 42.48 -16.18
CA ALA A 469 -68.51 42.80 -16.03
C ALA A 469 -68.73 44.14 -15.31
N TYR A 470 -67.94 44.41 -14.26
CA TYR A 470 -67.93 45.71 -13.58
C TYR A 470 -67.49 46.85 -14.52
N GLY A 471 -66.46 46.61 -15.34
CA GLY A 471 -66.02 47.57 -16.37
C GLY A 471 -67.12 47.90 -17.38
N ILE A 472 -67.89 46.90 -17.83
CA ILE A 472 -69.01 47.05 -18.78
C ILE A 472 -70.18 47.83 -18.15
N ILE A 473 -70.50 47.55 -16.89
CA ILE A 473 -71.56 48.29 -16.16
C ILE A 473 -71.13 49.75 -15.95
N LYS A 474 -69.86 49.97 -15.60
CA LYS A 474 -69.30 51.32 -15.42
C LYS A 474 -69.32 52.13 -16.73
N THR A 475 -68.97 51.53 -17.87
CA THR A 475 -69.07 52.21 -19.19
C THR A 475 -70.49 52.70 -19.51
N LEU A 476 -71.53 52.05 -19.00
CA LEU A 476 -72.93 52.45 -19.22
C LEU A 476 -73.36 53.61 -18.31
N MET A 477 -72.65 53.87 -17.21
CA MET A 477 -72.95 54.91 -16.22
C MET A 477 -72.08 56.17 -16.39
N ASP A 478 -70.78 56.00 -16.65
CA ASP A 478 -69.82 57.07 -16.92
C ASP A 478 -68.65 56.51 -17.77
N ALA A 479 -68.40 57.10 -18.94
CA ALA A 479 -67.43 56.60 -19.91
C ALA A 479 -65.96 56.83 -19.49
N SER A 480 -65.70 57.63 -18.45
CA SER A 480 -64.34 57.96 -18.02
C SER A 480 -63.65 56.79 -17.30
N PHE A 481 -62.46 56.39 -17.82
CA PHE A 481 -61.59 55.33 -17.27
C PHE A 481 -62.18 53.90 -17.19
N ALA A 482 -63.23 53.59 -17.94
CA ALA A 482 -63.86 52.26 -17.89
C ALA A 482 -63.06 51.14 -18.62
N PHE A 483 -62.04 51.49 -19.40
CA PHE A 483 -61.12 50.54 -20.05
C PHE A 483 -60.14 49.87 -19.07
N VAL A 484 -59.80 50.54 -17.95
CA VAL A 484 -58.85 50.05 -16.94
C VAL A 484 -59.28 48.71 -16.33
N PRO A 485 -60.52 48.54 -15.80
CA PRO A 485 -60.96 47.24 -15.28
C PRO A 485 -61.06 46.17 -16.38
N ILE A 486 -61.42 46.52 -17.62
CA ILE A 486 -61.49 45.56 -18.72
C ILE A 486 -60.09 44.99 -19.02
N ILE A 487 -59.07 45.85 -19.11
CA ILE A 487 -57.67 45.41 -19.31
C ILE A 487 -57.19 44.55 -18.13
N LEU A 488 -57.51 44.96 -16.90
CA LEU A 488 -57.13 44.22 -15.70
C LEU A 488 -57.78 42.82 -15.68
N GLY A 489 -59.05 42.71 -16.06
CA GLY A 489 -59.76 41.44 -16.12
C GLY A 489 -59.28 40.53 -17.26
N VAL A 490 -58.91 41.08 -18.42
CA VAL A 490 -58.24 40.32 -19.50
C VAL A 490 -56.87 39.81 -19.03
N GLY A 491 -56.10 40.64 -18.32
CA GLY A 491 -54.82 40.24 -17.71
C GLY A 491 -54.95 39.09 -16.71
N LEU A 492 -55.98 39.13 -15.85
CA LEU A 492 -56.28 38.05 -14.89
C LEU A 492 -56.67 36.73 -15.58
N ILE A 493 -57.45 36.79 -16.66
CA ILE A 493 -57.82 35.61 -17.46
C ILE A 493 -56.58 35.05 -18.19
N LEU A 494 -55.76 35.89 -18.81
CA LEU A 494 -54.50 35.47 -19.46
C LEU A 494 -53.52 34.84 -18.46
N TYR A 495 -53.42 35.41 -17.25
CA TYR A 495 -52.60 34.86 -16.17
C TYR A 495 -53.09 33.47 -15.73
N HIS A 496 -54.41 33.25 -15.63
CA HIS A 496 -54.98 31.92 -15.35
C HIS A 496 -54.63 30.89 -16.42
N PHE A 497 -54.76 31.23 -17.71
CA PHE A 497 -54.39 30.33 -18.81
C PHE A 497 -52.88 30.04 -18.85
N SER A 498 -52.05 31.04 -18.60
CA SER A 498 -50.58 30.88 -18.50
C SER A 498 -50.19 29.98 -17.33
N ALA A 499 -50.79 30.16 -16.15
CA ALA A 499 -50.58 29.31 -14.97
C ALA A 499 -51.03 27.86 -15.24
N LYS A 500 -52.17 27.67 -15.90
CA LYS A 500 -52.66 26.34 -16.31
C LYS A 500 -51.70 25.67 -17.31
N GLN A 501 -51.19 26.42 -18.28
CA GLN A 501 -50.21 25.91 -19.26
C GLN A 501 -48.86 25.57 -18.60
N ARG A 502 -48.42 26.37 -17.60
CA ARG A 502 -47.23 26.08 -16.78
C ARG A 502 -47.38 24.75 -16.04
N ILE A 503 -48.54 24.53 -15.40
CA ILE A 503 -48.83 23.29 -14.68
C ILE A 503 -48.91 22.09 -15.63
N GLN A 504 -49.52 22.24 -16.81
CA GLN A 504 -49.54 21.17 -17.82
C GLN A 504 -48.14 20.81 -18.30
N LYS A 505 -47.28 21.80 -18.58
CA LYS A 505 -45.87 21.56 -18.92
C LYS A 505 -45.12 20.89 -17.76
N PHE A 506 -45.35 21.32 -16.52
CA PHE A 506 -44.76 20.70 -15.34
C PHE A 506 -45.16 19.22 -15.22
N ILE A 507 -46.46 18.90 -15.38
CA ILE A 507 -46.96 17.51 -15.35
C ILE A 507 -46.31 16.67 -16.45
N GLN A 508 -46.28 17.16 -17.69
CA GLN A 508 -45.65 16.44 -18.82
C GLN A 508 -44.16 16.21 -18.58
N ASN A 509 -43.42 17.25 -18.18
CA ASN A 509 -41.99 17.15 -17.88
C ASN A 509 -41.74 16.20 -16.71
N THR A 510 -42.60 16.21 -15.68
CA THR A 510 -42.51 15.30 -14.53
C THR A 510 -42.73 13.86 -14.98
N ILE A 511 -43.78 13.56 -15.74
CA ILE A 511 -44.04 12.21 -16.26
C ILE A 511 -42.86 11.72 -17.10
N GLN A 512 -42.34 12.57 -17.99
CA GLN A 512 -41.20 12.21 -18.84
C GLN A 512 -39.93 11.97 -18.01
N ALA A 513 -39.62 12.84 -17.04
CA ALA A 513 -38.46 12.70 -16.17
C ALA A 513 -38.51 11.42 -15.33
N TYR A 514 -39.66 11.11 -14.72
CA TYR A 514 -39.83 9.89 -13.93
C TYR A 514 -39.83 8.62 -14.81
N SER A 515 -40.34 8.69 -16.04
CA SER A 515 -40.22 7.58 -17.00
C SER A 515 -38.76 7.32 -17.39
N GLN A 516 -37.97 8.37 -17.61
CA GLN A 516 -36.54 8.24 -17.90
C GLN A 516 -35.75 7.76 -16.68
N LYS A 517 -36.09 8.24 -15.47
CA LYS A 517 -35.53 7.76 -14.19
C LYS A 517 -35.81 6.27 -13.98
N LEU A 518 -37.02 5.82 -14.29
CA LEU A 518 -37.40 4.41 -14.21
C LEU A 518 -36.56 3.54 -15.17
N GLU A 519 -36.50 3.91 -16.46
CA GLU A 519 -35.75 3.14 -17.47
C GLU A 519 -34.25 3.09 -17.17
N SER A 520 -33.62 4.25 -16.89
CA SER A 520 -32.19 4.31 -16.56
C SER A 520 -31.87 3.61 -15.24
N GLY A 521 -32.71 3.77 -14.21
CA GLY A 521 -32.55 3.09 -12.94
C GLY A 521 -32.68 1.56 -13.06
N LYS A 522 -33.65 1.05 -13.82
CA LYS A 522 -33.79 -0.39 -14.11
C LYS A 522 -32.55 -0.94 -14.81
N GLN A 523 -31.98 -0.20 -15.76
CA GLN A 523 -30.74 -0.61 -16.44
C GLN A 523 -29.54 -0.65 -15.46
N ILE A 524 -29.40 0.36 -14.60
CA ILE A 524 -28.34 0.41 -13.58
C ILE A 524 -28.49 -0.74 -12.59
N ILE A 525 -29.70 -1.00 -12.09
CA ILE A 525 -29.97 -2.08 -11.14
C ILE A 525 -29.63 -3.43 -11.77
N ARG A 526 -30.08 -3.69 -13.01
CA ARG A 526 -29.73 -4.92 -13.73
C ARG A 526 -28.23 -5.09 -13.93
N ALA A 527 -27.53 -4.02 -14.32
CA ALA A 527 -26.09 -4.06 -14.50
C ALA A 527 -25.37 -4.30 -13.16
N THR A 528 -25.86 -3.71 -12.07
CA THR A 528 -25.33 -3.93 -10.72
C THR A 528 -25.56 -5.37 -10.27
N ILE A 529 -26.75 -5.94 -10.50
CA ILE A 529 -27.06 -7.33 -10.17
C ILE A 529 -26.22 -8.30 -11.01
N ALA A 530 -26.02 -8.03 -12.30
CA ALA A 530 -25.13 -8.82 -13.14
C ALA A 530 -23.69 -8.82 -12.58
N GLU A 531 -23.17 -7.66 -12.17
CA GLU A 531 -21.87 -7.57 -11.51
C GLU A 531 -21.82 -8.29 -10.16
N ILE A 532 -22.92 -8.34 -9.40
CA ILE A 532 -23.03 -9.13 -8.16
C ILE A 532 -22.88 -10.63 -8.48
N VAL A 533 -23.58 -11.12 -9.49
CA VAL A 533 -23.50 -12.52 -9.93
C VAL A 533 -22.06 -12.84 -10.38
N ASP A 534 -21.49 -12.01 -11.25
CA ASP A 534 -20.13 -12.16 -11.75
C ASP A 534 -19.11 -12.19 -10.59
N PHE A 535 -19.26 -11.27 -9.62
CA PHE A 535 -18.43 -11.23 -8.42
C PHE A 535 -18.53 -12.53 -7.61
N ARG A 536 -19.73 -13.06 -7.38
CA ARG A 536 -19.92 -14.29 -6.59
C ARG A 536 -19.27 -15.49 -7.27
N ILE A 537 -19.41 -15.58 -8.59
CA ILE A 537 -18.77 -16.63 -9.39
C ILE A 537 -17.25 -16.49 -9.31
N GLU A 538 -16.70 -15.31 -9.61
CA GLU A 538 -15.26 -15.07 -9.57
C GLU A 538 -14.69 -15.35 -8.17
N PHE A 539 -15.34 -14.84 -7.12
CA PHE A 539 -14.91 -15.09 -5.75
C PHE A 539 -14.88 -16.58 -5.44
N SER A 540 -15.92 -17.35 -5.80
CA SER A 540 -15.95 -18.79 -5.56
C SER A 540 -14.88 -19.54 -6.34
N GLU A 541 -14.58 -19.13 -7.57
CA GLU A 541 -13.51 -19.72 -8.38
C GLU A 541 -12.13 -19.45 -7.76
N LYS A 542 -11.87 -18.19 -7.36
CA LYS A 542 -10.61 -17.76 -6.74
C LYS A 542 -10.40 -18.32 -5.34
N ASP A 543 -11.46 -18.41 -4.54
CA ASP A 543 -11.40 -19.02 -3.21
C ASP A 543 -11.07 -20.52 -3.28
N ALA A 544 -11.56 -21.22 -4.31
CA ALA A 544 -11.27 -22.63 -4.53
C ALA A 544 -9.79 -22.90 -4.91
N GLU A 545 -9.05 -21.88 -5.37
CA GLU A 545 -7.61 -21.98 -5.66
C GLU A 545 -6.77 -22.18 -4.40
N ASN A 546 -7.34 -22.00 -3.19
CA ASN A 546 -6.65 -22.28 -1.93
C ASN A 546 -6.10 -23.72 -1.87
N LYS A 547 -6.77 -24.68 -2.53
CA LYS A 547 -6.34 -26.08 -2.62
C LYS A 547 -5.00 -26.21 -3.33
N LYS A 548 -4.71 -25.38 -4.33
CA LYS A 548 -3.42 -25.40 -5.04
C LYS A 548 -2.26 -25.15 -4.07
N VAL A 549 -2.42 -24.21 -3.14
CA VAL A 549 -1.41 -23.90 -2.12
C VAL A 549 -1.25 -25.07 -1.16
N LEU A 550 -2.37 -25.62 -0.66
CA LEU A 550 -2.33 -26.75 0.28
C LEU A 550 -1.71 -28.00 -0.36
N ASP A 551 -2.17 -28.38 -1.54
CA ASP A 551 -1.65 -29.52 -2.31
C ASP A 551 -0.16 -29.36 -2.64
N PHE A 552 0.28 -28.12 -2.90
CA PHE A 552 1.69 -27.81 -3.13
C PHE A 552 2.53 -28.04 -1.87
N PHE A 553 2.10 -27.51 -0.73
CA PHE A 553 2.82 -27.70 0.53
C PHE A 553 2.76 -29.14 1.04
N GLU A 554 1.69 -29.91 0.77
CA GLU A 554 1.64 -31.35 1.07
C GLU A 554 2.74 -32.17 0.38
N GLN A 555 3.21 -31.72 -0.78
CA GLN A 555 4.29 -32.38 -1.52
C GLN A 555 5.69 -32.01 -1.00
N ILE A 556 5.81 -30.91 -0.26
CA ILE A 556 7.09 -30.44 0.28
C ILE A 556 7.42 -31.22 1.54
N LYS A 557 8.53 -31.96 1.51
CA LYS A 557 9.11 -32.59 2.70
C LYS A 557 10.33 -31.79 3.15
N PRO A 558 10.35 -31.25 4.37
CA PRO A 558 11.49 -30.49 4.89
C PRO A 558 12.82 -31.22 4.71
N GLU A 559 12.82 -32.54 4.87
CA GLU A 559 14.00 -33.41 4.82
C GLU A 559 14.59 -33.54 3.40
N GLU A 560 13.84 -33.23 2.34
CA GLU A 560 14.33 -33.27 0.97
C GLU A 560 15.13 -32.02 0.59
N TYR A 561 14.95 -30.92 1.34
CA TYR A 561 15.64 -29.64 1.14
C TYR A 561 16.83 -29.46 2.09
N ILE A 562 16.96 -30.34 3.08
CA ILE A 562 18.24 -30.64 3.72
C ILE A 562 18.96 -31.55 2.73
N ARG A 563 19.85 -31.01 1.88
CA ARG A 563 20.63 -31.81 0.91
C ARG A 563 21.20 -33.02 1.65
N ARG A 564 20.69 -34.22 1.31
CA ARG A 564 20.90 -35.43 2.10
C ARG A 564 22.35 -35.62 2.56
N LEU A 565 22.49 -35.53 3.88
CA LEU A 565 23.22 -36.47 4.70
C LEU A 565 23.01 -37.92 4.19
N GLY A 566 23.93 -38.41 3.36
CA GLY A 566 24.08 -39.85 3.07
C GLY A 566 23.85 -40.31 1.61
N ASN A 567 24.95 -40.78 1.01
CA ASN A 567 25.08 -41.76 -0.09
C ASN A 567 24.85 -41.32 -1.54
N ASN A 568 25.94 -40.82 -2.14
CA ASN A 568 26.37 -41.29 -3.45
C ASN A 568 26.75 -42.78 -3.39
N GLU A 569 25.77 -43.67 -3.51
CA GLU A 569 25.97 -44.94 -4.23
C GLU A 569 24.73 -45.21 -5.08
N ARG A 570 24.67 -44.56 -6.25
CA ARG A 570 24.01 -45.18 -7.39
C ARG A 570 24.83 -46.42 -7.75
N LYS A 571 24.49 -47.57 -7.16
CA LYS A 571 24.78 -48.85 -7.80
C LYS A 571 23.94 -48.88 -9.07
N ILE A 572 24.64 -48.76 -10.18
CA ILE A 572 24.18 -49.14 -11.50
C ILE A 572 23.68 -50.59 -11.38
N ILE A 573 22.42 -50.82 -11.75
CA ILE A 573 22.02 -52.06 -12.42
C ILE A 573 21.61 -51.64 -13.83
#